data_AF-A0A0J0XNN3-F1
#
_entry.id   AF-A0A0J0XNN3-F1
#
_cell.length_a   1.000
_cell.length_b   1.000
_cell.length_c   1.000
_cell.angle_alpha   90.00
_cell.angle_beta   90.00
_cell.angle_gamma   90.00
#
_symmetry.space_group_name_H-M   'P 1'
#
loop_
_entity.id
_entity.type
_entity.pdbx_description
1 polymer ?
#
loop_
_entity_poly.entity_id
_entity_poly.type
_entity_poly.pdbx_seq_one_letter_code
_entity_poly.pdbx_strand_id
1 'polypeptide(L)'
;MTQNNEYATIGADTPTPLRLPRVLVHAESGAAIERLSVGGEPGVKLGHWRPSPSVVGADACAAAIADLGPLDLLTYTAWRYDSPTYIDNLYHLCRLLQSGEGGTHVGVADFDLPHLKLLVGSGYPIVANTVSASLLDTRYAEMADYCRTNEITIIGYGATLGGLISEEWVGAAEPSGLHGDQQKWKRVIDATGGWAAFQRVLAAVSSVAKKHGVSCAAVAARHVLDAGVAAVILPSPVAGVLTLSLDADDRCLLACATEKLARLPGGCGDELRFAPFLTASGGLPAQAQTAWEAPAKRAQMDATLARGGRIEYLSGSPWEPVVGYCRSVRYADRIVVSGTTTKPHPSGRGVVGADAEDQATFVFDIIRGAVAAVGGSMADVVRTRILYTDVERDWLAVGRVQEREIMARHGVLPTNTMVGGLTYVVGAEALLEIEAECVVGAGAGEVMRLDPRDLDLPDELWRQ
;
A
#
# COMPACT_ATOMS: atom_id res chain seq x y z
N MET A 1 27.06 -7.78 7.38
CA MET A 1 27.61 -6.46 7.75
C MET A 1 26.59 -5.80 8.65
N THR A 2 26.96 -5.42 9.87
CA THR A 2 26.09 -4.66 10.78
C THR A 2 25.75 -3.34 10.12
N GLN A 3 24.53 -3.20 9.59
CA GLN A 3 23.99 -1.91 9.19
C GLN A 3 24.05 -1.01 10.43
N ASN A 4 24.76 0.11 10.32
CA ASN A 4 24.72 1.18 11.32
C ASN A 4 23.31 1.78 11.28
N ASN A 5 22.38 1.17 12.01
CA ASN A 5 21.06 1.71 12.22
C ASN A 5 21.25 3.04 12.97
N GLU A 6 21.02 4.18 12.30
CA GLU A 6 21.21 5.49 12.92
C GLU A 6 20.28 5.69 14.13
N TYR A 7 19.15 4.96 14.13
CA TYR A 7 18.25 4.85 15.27
C TYR A 7 18.81 4.01 16.43
N ALA A 8 19.86 3.20 16.24
CA ALA A 8 20.56 2.50 17.33
C ALA A 8 21.51 3.42 18.12
N THR A 9 21.90 4.58 17.57
CA THR A 9 22.73 5.57 18.27
C THR A 9 21.93 6.63 19.03
N ILE A 10 20.59 6.62 18.95
CA ILE A 10 19.72 7.59 19.59
C ILE A 10 18.94 6.87 20.71
N GLY A 11 19.56 6.79 21.90
CA GLY A 11 18.94 6.30 23.13
C GLY A 11 18.91 4.77 23.25
N ALA A 12 19.73 4.24 24.16
CA ALA A 12 19.78 2.81 24.53
C ALA A 12 18.57 2.35 25.37
N ASP A 13 17.44 3.05 25.30
CA ASP A 13 16.20 2.61 25.92
C ASP A 13 15.41 1.83 24.89
N THR A 14 15.36 0.51 25.09
CA THR A 14 14.50 -0.38 24.30
C THR A 14 13.10 0.23 24.27
N PRO A 15 12.50 0.54 23.10
CA PRO A 15 11.17 1.12 23.06
C PRO A 15 10.21 0.24 23.85
N THR A 16 9.42 0.86 24.73
CA THR A 16 8.49 0.14 25.60
C THR A 16 7.52 -0.64 24.70
N PRO A 17 7.33 -1.96 24.85
CA PRO A 17 6.49 -2.73 23.93
C PRO A 17 5.11 -2.09 23.76
N LEU A 18 4.67 -1.92 22.51
CA LEU A 18 3.35 -1.40 22.19
C LEU A 18 2.27 -2.35 22.74
N ARG A 19 1.54 -1.90 23.77
CA ARG A 19 0.44 -2.66 24.37
C ARG A 19 -0.89 -2.15 23.83
N LEU A 20 -1.52 -2.91 22.95
CA LEU A 20 -2.83 -2.57 22.38
C LEU A 20 -3.94 -3.43 22.98
N PRO A 21 -5.09 -2.83 23.34
CA PRO A 21 -6.33 -3.55 23.49
C PRO A 21 -6.71 -4.24 22.18
N ARG A 22 -7.30 -5.44 22.28
CA ARG A 22 -7.70 -6.22 21.11
C ARG A 22 -8.90 -5.63 20.36
N VAL A 23 -9.64 -4.71 20.97
CA VAL A 23 -10.75 -3.98 20.34
C VAL A 23 -10.56 -2.49 20.55
N LEU A 24 -10.57 -1.74 19.45
CA LEU A 24 -10.42 -0.30 19.37
C LEU A 24 -11.70 0.29 18.78
N VAL A 25 -12.07 1.50 19.19
CA VAL A 25 -13.27 2.18 18.68
C VAL A 25 -12.89 3.57 18.16
N HIS A 26 -13.44 3.95 17.01
CA HIS A 26 -13.26 5.30 16.49
C HIS A 26 -13.79 6.36 17.47
N ALA A 27 -13.02 7.43 17.70
CA ALA A 27 -13.42 8.53 18.56
C ALA A 27 -13.13 9.87 17.89
N GLU A 28 -14.21 10.59 17.55
CA GLU A 28 -14.22 11.92 16.92
C GLU A 28 -13.48 12.04 15.57
N SER A 29 -14.25 12.33 14.51
CA SER A 29 -13.73 12.63 13.17
C SER A 29 -13.62 14.14 12.95
N GLY A 30 -12.41 14.64 12.68
CA GLY A 30 -12.20 16.06 12.35
C GLY A 30 -10.91 16.33 11.59
N ALA A 31 -10.96 16.18 10.26
CA ALA A 31 -9.97 16.60 9.23
C ALA A 31 -8.55 16.01 9.28
N ALA A 32 -8.04 15.47 8.14
CA ALA A 32 -6.68 14.94 7.82
C ALA A 32 -5.99 13.98 8.82
N ILE A 33 -6.56 13.89 10.02
CA ILE A 33 -6.01 13.38 11.24
C ILE A 33 -7.18 12.71 11.96
N GLU A 34 -6.98 11.47 12.41
CA GLU A 34 -8.00 10.70 13.10
C GLU A 34 -7.47 10.19 14.44
N ARG A 35 -8.30 10.27 15.50
CA ARG A 35 -7.98 9.72 16.82
C ARG A 35 -8.84 8.49 17.08
N LEU A 36 -8.24 7.45 17.66
CA LEU A 36 -8.96 6.26 18.11
C LEU A 36 -8.81 6.12 19.62
N SER A 37 -9.87 5.68 20.29
CA SER A 37 -9.87 5.44 21.73
C SER A 37 -10.43 4.07 22.08
N VAL A 38 -10.30 3.70 23.35
CA VAL A 38 -10.63 2.36 23.86
C VAL A 38 -11.86 2.48 24.76
N GLY A 39 -12.82 1.58 24.61
CA GLY A 39 -14.07 1.57 25.37
C GLY A 39 -13.89 1.40 26.89
N GLY A 40 -13.79 2.50 27.63
CA GLY A 40 -14.10 2.59 29.07
C GLY A 40 -12.95 2.42 30.07
N GLU A 41 -11.75 2.00 29.67
CA GLU A 41 -10.54 1.92 30.52
C GLU A 41 -9.51 3.01 30.09
N PRO A 42 -8.44 3.32 30.87
CA PRO A 42 -7.44 4.33 30.51
C PRO A 42 -6.79 3.97 29.16
N GLY A 43 -7.35 4.51 28.07
CA GLY A 43 -7.20 3.98 26.73
C GLY A 43 -5.92 4.43 26.06
N VAL A 44 -5.35 3.53 25.25
CA VAL A 44 -4.30 3.85 24.28
C VAL A 44 -4.83 4.89 23.30
N LYS A 45 -4.06 5.96 23.10
CA LYS A 45 -4.33 7.02 22.14
C LYS A 45 -3.60 6.73 20.84
N LEU A 46 -4.38 6.42 19.82
CA LEU A 46 -3.88 6.19 18.47
C LEU A 46 -4.21 7.42 17.64
N GLY A 47 -3.20 7.95 16.96
CA GLY A 47 -3.37 8.98 15.95
C GLY A 47 -3.10 8.43 14.58
N HIS A 48 -3.80 8.96 13.60
CA HIS A 48 -3.56 8.70 12.20
C HIS A 48 -3.26 10.01 11.48
N TRP A 49 -2.19 10.08 10.70
CA TRP A 49 -1.87 11.24 9.88
C TRP A 49 -1.80 10.83 8.40
N ARG A 50 -2.56 11.54 7.57
CA ARG A 50 -2.71 11.24 6.14
C ARG A 50 -2.50 12.50 5.28
N PRO A 51 -1.25 13.01 5.20
CA PRO A 51 -0.97 14.27 4.52
C PRO A 51 -1.14 14.18 2.99
N SER A 52 -1.48 15.30 2.37
CA SER A 52 -1.35 15.46 0.91
C SER A 52 0.11 15.26 0.48
N PRO A 53 0.39 14.75 -0.75
CA PRO A 53 1.76 14.60 -1.26
C PRO A 53 2.59 15.89 -1.25
N SER A 54 1.95 17.07 -1.24
CA SER A 54 2.62 18.37 -1.16
C SER A 54 3.02 18.79 0.26
N VAL A 55 2.56 18.08 1.29
CA VAL A 55 2.86 18.35 2.69
C VAL A 55 4.05 17.49 3.10
N VAL A 56 5.23 18.12 3.19
CA VAL A 56 6.50 17.46 3.48
C VAL A 56 7.37 18.32 4.38
N GLY A 57 8.17 17.67 5.24
CA GLY A 57 9.23 18.32 6.01
C GLY A 57 8.98 18.35 7.51
N ALA A 58 10.02 18.76 8.25
CA ALA A 58 10.02 18.75 9.71
C ALA A 58 8.90 19.61 10.32
N ASP A 59 8.68 20.83 9.82
CA ASP A 59 7.66 21.74 10.35
C ASP A 59 6.24 21.19 10.19
N ALA A 60 5.96 20.53 9.04
CA ALA A 60 4.68 19.90 8.80
C ALA A 60 4.45 18.70 9.74
N CYS A 61 5.49 17.91 9.99
CA CYS A 61 5.44 16.80 10.94
C CYS A 61 5.23 17.29 12.38
N ALA A 62 5.93 18.35 12.80
CA ALA A 62 5.79 18.95 14.12
C ALA A 62 4.39 19.54 14.34
N ALA A 63 3.85 20.23 13.34
CA ALA A 63 2.47 20.73 13.36
C ALA A 63 1.45 19.59 13.49
N ALA A 64 1.63 18.51 12.73
CA ALA A 64 0.75 17.34 12.82
C ALA A 64 0.78 16.68 14.20
N ILE A 65 1.98 16.53 14.80
CA ILE A 65 2.13 16.00 16.16
C ILE A 65 1.47 16.92 17.20
N ALA A 66 1.66 18.24 17.07
CA ALA A 66 1.04 19.22 17.97
C ALA A 66 -0.50 19.18 17.91
N ASP A 67 -1.07 19.10 16.70
CA ASP A 67 -2.53 19.00 16.49
C ASP A 67 -3.09 17.68 17.05
N LEU A 68 -2.33 16.59 16.91
CA LEU A 68 -2.69 15.27 17.44
C LEU A 68 -2.61 15.17 18.96
N GLY A 69 -1.79 16.00 19.60
CA GLY A 69 -1.51 15.91 21.02
C GLY A 69 -0.72 14.64 21.39
N PRO A 70 -0.59 14.31 22.68
CA PRO A 70 0.18 13.15 23.11
C PRO A 70 -0.51 11.83 22.72
N LEU A 71 0.20 11.02 21.93
CA LEU A 71 -0.25 9.71 21.44
C LEU A 71 0.64 8.57 21.97
N ASP A 72 0.10 7.36 22.04
CA ASP A 72 0.89 6.15 22.28
C ASP A 72 1.44 5.58 20.96
N LEU A 73 0.70 5.76 19.86
CA LEU A 73 1.08 5.34 18.51
C LEU A 73 0.55 6.34 17.47
N LEU A 74 1.45 6.86 16.65
CA LEU A 74 1.11 7.64 15.46
C LEU A 74 1.29 6.77 14.20
N THR A 75 0.22 6.60 13.43
CA THR A 75 0.24 5.88 12.16
C THR A 75 0.25 6.83 10.97
N TYR A 76 1.13 6.58 10.00
CA TYR A 76 1.24 7.36 8.76
C TYR A 76 0.62 6.62 7.57
N THR A 77 -0.17 7.32 6.74
CA THR A 77 -0.60 6.80 5.43
C THR A 77 -0.06 7.68 4.30
N ALA A 78 0.52 7.02 3.29
CA ALA A 78 0.83 7.64 2.00
C ALA A 78 -0.36 7.47 1.06
N TRP A 79 -0.91 8.54 0.46
CA TRP A 79 -1.94 8.36 -0.56
C TRP A 79 -1.45 7.66 -1.82
N ARG A 80 -0.15 7.79 -2.10
CA ARG A 80 0.51 7.27 -3.30
C ARG A 80 1.96 6.98 -2.97
N TYR A 81 2.53 5.99 -3.63
CA TYR A 81 3.95 5.67 -3.49
C TYR A 81 4.84 6.35 -4.54
N ASP A 82 4.26 6.95 -5.59
CA ASP A 82 4.98 7.63 -6.67
C ASP A 82 5.44 9.03 -6.27
N SER A 83 5.17 9.39 -5.02
CA SER A 83 5.70 10.55 -4.35
C SER A 83 6.59 10.06 -3.21
N PRO A 84 7.89 10.41 -3.19
CA PRO A 84 8.81 9.97 -2.15
C PRO A 84 8.56 10.69 -0.81
N THR A 85 7.56 11.58 -0.73
CA THR A 85 7.20 12.36 0.47
C THR A 85 7.01 11.50 1.72
N TYR A 86 6.53 10.26 1.58
CA TYR A 86 6.34 9.38 2.74
C TYR A 86 7.65 8.96 3.40
N ILE A 87 8.72 8.75 2.60
CA ILE A 87 10.07 8.45 3.10
C ILE A 87 10.58 9.63 3.94
N ASP A 88 10.43 10.85 3.43
CA ASP A 88 10.93 12.07 4.10
C ASP A 88 10.12 12.39 5.36
N ASN A 89 8.79 12.29 5.29
CA ASN A 89 7.93 12.54 6.45
C ASN A 89 8.11 11.50 7.55
N LEU A 90 8.19 10.20 7.22
CA LEU A 90 8.47 9.16 8.22
C LEU A 90 9.82 9.42 8.91
N TYR A 91 10.83 9.88 8.18
CA TYR A 91 12.11 10.24 8.77
C TYR A 91 11.96 11.35 9.82
N HIS A 92 11.27 12.44 9.46
CA HIS A 92 11.03 13.55 10.38
C HIS A 92 10.17 13.13 11.58
N LEU A 93 9.12 12.34 11.37
CA LEU A 93 8.27 11.82 12.46
C LEU A 93 9.06 10.96 13.44
N CYS A 94 9.84 9.99 12.93
CA CYS A 94 10.66 9.13 13.77
C CYS A 94 11.63 9.97 14.62
N ARG A 95 12.25 10.99 14.05
CA ARG A 95 13.15 11.89 14.79
C ARG A 95 12.45 12.68 15.89
N LEU A 96 11.32 13.30 15.59
CA LEU A 96 10.57 14.13 16.54
C LEU A 96 10.05 13.28 17.71
N LEU A 97 9.43 12.13 17.41
CA LEU A 97 8.89 11.22 18.43
C LEU A 97 10.00 10.62 19.30
N GLN A 98 11.16 10.27 18.72
CA GLN A 98 12.31 9.78 19.50
C GLN A 98 12.97 10.86 20.37
N SER A 99 12.87 12.14 20.01
CA SER A 99 13.31 13.24 20.87
C SER A 99 12.38 13.52 22.07
N GLY A 100 11.27 12.75 22.19
CA GLY A 100 10.30 12.87 23.27
C GLY A 100 9.13 13.83 22.97
N GLU A 101 9.01 14.32 21.73
CA GLU A 101 7.89 15.16 21.31
C GLU A 101 6.69 14.31 20.84
N GLY A 102 5.65 14.17 21.67
CA GLY A 102 4.29 13.82 21.20
C GLY A 102 3.93 12.35 20.99
N GLY A 103 4.80 11.38 21.26
CA GLY A 103 4.41 9.97 21.36
C GLY A 103 5.58 8.98 21.40
N THR A 104 5.30 7.71 21.71
CA THR A 104 6.34 6.67 21.91
C THR A 104 6.61 5.81 20.68
N HIS A 105 5.65 5.66 19.76
CA HIS A 105 5.74 4.71 18.64
C HIS A 105 5.32 5.28 17.29
N VAL A 106 5.99 4.79 16.23
CA VAL A 106 5.64 5.06 14.83
C VAL A 106 5.07 3.80 14.19
N GLY A 107 3.90 3.93 13.58
CA GLY A 107 3.31 2.91 12.73
C GLY A 107 2.99 3.46 11.35
N VAL A 108 2.49 2.59 10.49
CA VAL A 108 1.94 2.94 9.18
C VAL A 108 0.51 2.43 9.06
N ALA A 109 -0.23 2.92 8.08
CA ALA A 109 -1.53 2.39 7.73
C ALA A 109 -1.72 2.36 6.23
N ASP A 110 -2.41 1.33 5.75
CA ASP A 110 -2.60 1.04 4.33
C ASP A 110 -1.26 0.90 3.60
N PHE A 111 -0.27 0.27 4.23
CA PHE A 111 0.99 -0.11 3.59
C PHE A 111 0.97 -1.55 3.13
N ASP A 112 1.30 -1.79 1.85
CA ASP A 112 1.48 -3.14 1.33
C ASP A 112 2.79 -3.76 1.83
N LEU A 113 2.93 -5.08 1.66
CA LEU A 113 4.12 -5.80 2.12
C LEU A 113 5.41 -5.30 1.47
N PRO A 114 5.50 -5.08 0.14
CA PRO A 114 6.70 -4.50 -0.47
C PRO A 114 7.14 -3.16 0.13
N HIS A 115 6.20 -2.23 0.35
CA HIS A 115 6.54 -0.92 0.91
C HIS A 115 6.80 -0.98 2.42
N LEU A 116 6.18 -1.92 3.15
CA LEU A 116 6.54 -2.18 4.54
C LEU A 116 7.97 -2.73 4.66
N LYS A 117 8.35 -3.68 3.80
CA LYS A 117 9.73 -4.19 3.71
C LYS A 117 10.72 -3.07 3.38
N LEU A 118 10.40 -2.26 2.37
CA LEU A 118 11.20 -1.10 1.98
C LEU A 118 11.48 -0.15 3.15
N LEU A 119 10.45 0.16 3.95
CA LEU A 119 10.60 1.02 5.12
C LEU A 119 11.48 0.35 6.19
N VAL A 120 11.19 -0.88 6.56
CA VAL A 120 11.97 -1.59 7.60
C VAL A 120 13.42 -1.79 7.14
N GLY A 121 13.65 -2.16 5.88
CA GLY A 121 14.97 -2.29 5.27
C GLY A 121 15.73 -0.97 5.19
N SER A 122 15.02 0.16 5.06
CA SER A 122 15.60 1.50 5.17
C SER A 122 15.90 1.92 6.62
N GLY A 123 15.59 1.07 7.61
CA GLY A 123 15.89 1.29 9.02
C GLY A 123 14.78 2.02 9.80
N TYR A 124 13.63 2.32 9.18
CA TYR A 124 12.53 2.97 9.91
C TYR A 124 12.00 2.04 11.02
N PRO A 125 11.89 2.50 12.28
CA PRO A 125 11.44 1.68 13.41
C PRO A 125 9.91 1.56 13.45
N ILE A 126 9.34 0.94 12.42
CA ILE A 126 7.89 0.75 12.27
C ILE A 126 7.43 -0.39 13.20
N VAL A 127 6.50 -0.11 14.11
CA VAL A 127 6.01 -1.10 15.08
C VAL A 127 4.60 -1.62 14.81
N ALA A 128 3.88 -0.99 13.88
CA ALA A 128 2.52 -1.40 13.53
C ALA A 128 2.17 -1.07 12.07
N ASN A 129 1.30 -1.89 11.49
CA ASN A 129 0.63 -1.62 10.22
C ASN A 129 -0.88 -1.80 10.38
N THR A 130 -1.64 -0.72 10.20
CA THR A 130 -3.10 -0.73 10.24
C THR A 130 -3.64 -0.99 8.83
N VAL A 131 -4.35 -2.11 8.62
CA VAL A 131 -4.75 -2.59 7.29
C VAL A 131 -6.18 -3.12 7.24
N SER A 132 -6.74 -3.22 6.04
CA SER A 132 -8.05 -3.84 5.80
C SER A 132 -8.03 -5.32 6.23
N ALA A 133 -8.96 -5.71 7.10
CA ALA A 133 -9.10 -7.07 7.59
C ALA A 133 -10.57 -7.42 7.82
N SER A 134 -11.09 -8.39 7.08
CA SER A 134 -12.46 -8.85 7.20
C SER A 134 -12.61 -10.31 6.74
N LEU A 135 -13.83 -10.84 6.79
CA LEU A 135 -14.17 -12.13 6.16
C LEU A 135 -14.00 -12.11 4.63
N LEU A 136 -14.07 -10.92 4.00
CA LEU A 136 -13.94 -10.75 2.55
C LEU A 136 -12.52 -10.36 2.12
N ASP A 137 -11.70 -9.88 3.04
CA ASP A 137 -10.33 -9.45 2.78
C ASP A 137 -9.38 -10.07 3.79
N THR A 138 -8.73 -11.15 3.37
CA THR A 138 -7.77 -11.93 4.16
C THR A 138 -6.33 -11.72 3.69
N ARG A 139 -6.08 -10.78 2.76
CA ARG A 139 -4.76 -10.55 2.17
C ARG A 139 -3.70 -10.14 3.21
N TYR A 140 -4.11 -9.66 4.39
CA TYR A 140 -3.19 -9.39 5.51
C TYR A 140 -2.40 -10.64 5.95
N ALA A 141 -2.92 -11.85 5.67
CA ALA A 141 -2.21 -13.10 5.94
C ALA A 141 -0.87 -13.18 5.21
N GLU A 142 -0.74 -12.56 4.04
CA GLU A 142 0.50 -12.56 3.23
C GLU A 142 1.63 -11.78 3.89
N MET A 143 1.31 -10.78 4.73
CA MET A 143 2.31 -10.03 5.50
C MET A 143 2.49 -10.55 6.93
N ALA A 144 1.66 -11.50 7.38
CA ALA A 144 1.66 -11.94 8.78
C ALA A 144 3.01 -12.50 9.24
N ASP A 145 3.69 -13.29 8.41
CA ASP A 145 4.98 -13.88 8.75
C ASP A 145 6.11 -12.85 8.81
N TYR A 146 6.09 -11.89 7.88
CA TYR A 146 7.05 -10.78 7.88
C TYR A 146 6.83 -9.88 9.11
N CYS A 147 5.59 -9.48 9.37
CA CYS A 147 5.24 -8.66 10.52
C CYS A 147 5.63 -9.35 11.83
N ARG A 148 5.35 -10.64 12.00
CA ARG A 148 5.73 -11.39 13.20
C ARG A 148 7.25 -11.46 13.40
N THR A 149 7.99 -11.72 12.32
CA THR A 149 9.46 -11.80 12.36
C THR A 149 10.12 -10.46 12.71
N ASN A 150 9.49 -9.34 12.33
CA ASN A 150 10.00 -7.99 12.57
C ASN A 150 9.29 -7.26 13.71
N GLU A 151 8.54 -8.00 14.56
CA GLU A 151 7.81 -7.45 15.72
C GLU A 151 6.82 -6.31 15.38
N ILE A 152 6.26 -6.34 14.16
CA ILE A 152 5.28 -5.38 13.65
C ILE A 152 3.88 -5.88 13.97
N THR A 153 3.10 -5.06 14.65
CA THR A 153 1.72 -5.37 15.02
C THR A 153 0.75 -5.09 13.86
N ILE A 154 -0.03 -6.08 13.44
CA ILE A 154 -1.13 -5.89 12.48
C ILE A 154 -2.39 -5.45 13.23
N ILE A 155 -2.94 -4.30 12.85
CA ILE A 155 -4.21 -3.76 13.36
C ILE A 155 -5.23 -3.79 12.22
N GLY A 156 -6.35 -4.49 12.39
CA GLY A 156 -7.35 -4.67 11.35
C GLY A 156 -8.46 -3.64 11.43
N TYR A 157 -8.78 -2.96 10.33
CA TYR A 157 -10.04 -2.22 10.20
C TYR A 157 -10.98 -2.89 9.19
N GLY A 158 -12.27 -2.54 9.22
CA GLY A 158 -13.22 -3.04 8.22
C GLY A 158 -13.84 -4.39 8.53
N ALA A 159 -13.64 -4.94 9.73
CA ALA A 159 -14.20 -6.23 10.14
C ALA A 159 -15.73 -6.30 9.96
N THR A 160 -16.44 -5.17 10.06
CA THR A 160 -17.90 -5.07 9.89
C THR A 160 -18.35 -4.50 8.53
N LEU A 161 -17.41 -4.22 7.62
CA LEU A 161 -17.67 -3.66 6.30
C LEU A 161 -18.54 -2.38 6.33
N GLY A 162 -18.20 -1.45 7.23
CA GLY A 162 -18.96 -0.20 7.39
C GLY A 162 -20.37 -0.40 7.95
N GLY A 163 -20.59 -1.51 8.68
CA GLY A 163 -21.88 -1.89 9.22
C GLY A 163 -22.71 -2.80 8.32
N LEU A 164 -22.21 -3.18 7.13
CA LEU A 164 -22.92 -4.11 6.23
C LEU A 164 -22.96 -5.54 6.78
N ILE A 165 -22.05 -5.91 7.70
CA ILE A 165 -22.18 -7.13 8.50
C ILE A 165 -22.97 -6.83 9.77
N SER A 166 -24.29 -6.84 9.64
CA SER A 166 -25.23 -6.65 10.74
C SER A 166 -26.51 -7.45 10.49
N GLU A 167 -27.33 -7.61 11.52
CA GLU A 167 -28.60 -8.33 11.47
C GLU A 167 -29.56 -7.73 10.43
N GLU A 168 -29.51 -6.41 10.22
CA GLU A 168 -30.43 -5.68 9.33
C GLU A 168 -30.26 -6.08 7.85
N TRP A 169 -29.05 -6.48 7.45
CA TRP A 169 -28.73 -6.79 6.06
C TRP A 169 -28.94 -8.27 5.71
N VAL A 170 -29.21 -9.14 6.69
CA VAL A 170 -29.38 -10.59 6.49
C VAL A 170 -30.63 -10.85 5.64
N GLY A 171 -30.45 -11.39 4.44
CA GLY A 171 -31.54 -11.66 3.49
C GLY A 171 -32.10 -10.41 2.81
N ALA A 172 -31.51 -9.24 3.03
CA ALA A 172 -31.93 -8.00 2.37
C ALA A 172 -31.59 -8.02 0.88
N ALA A 173 -32.47 -7.41 0.08
CA ALA A 173 -32.17 -7.12 -1.32
C ALA A 173 -30.99 -6.15 -1.43
N GLU A 174 -30.31 -6.17 -2.59
CA GLU A 174 -29.17 -5.27 -2.82
C GLU A 174 -29.63 -3.79 -2.74
N PRO A 175 -29.03 -2.99 -1.85
CA PRO A 175 -29.45 -1.60 -1.66
C PRO A 175 -29.03 -0.70 -2.82
N SER A 176 -29.98 0.06 -3.36
CA SER A 176 -29.71 1.17 -4.27
C SER A 176 -29.62 2.48 -3.49
N GLY A 177 -28.45 2.81 -2.93
CA GLY A 177 -28.29 4.09 -2.20
C GLY A 177 -27.37 4.05 -0.99
N LEU A 178 -26.35 3.17 -0.97
CA LEU A 178 -25.36 3.20 0.10
C LEU A 178 -24.55 4.52 0.05
N HIS A 179 -24.22 5.02 1.23
CA HIS A 179 -23.48 6.28 1.40
C HIS A 179 -22.32 6.08 2.38
N GLY A 180 -21.37 7.02 2.37
CA GLY A 180 -20.24 7.00 3.30
C GLY A 180 -19.45 5.69 3.24
N ASP A 181 -19.19 5.09 4.39
CA ASP A 181 -18.39 3.87 4.49
C ASP A 181 -19.05 2.64 3.86
N GLN A 182 -20.38 2.51 3.95
CA GLN A 182 -21.09 1.38 3.31
C GLN A 182 -20.87 1.39 1.79
N GLN A 183 -20.81 2.56 1.16
CA GLN A 183 -20.51 2.67 -0.26
C GLN A 183 -19.08 2.21 -0.59
N LYS A 184 -18.10 2.49 0.29
CA LYS A 184 -16.71 2.03 0.12
C LYS A 184 -16.66 0.50 0.14
N TRP A 185 -17.26 -0.10 1.16
CA TRP A 185 -17.26 -1.55 1.34
C TRP A 185 -18.13 -2.29 0.32
N LYS A 186 -19.13 -1.64 -0.26
CA LYS A 186 -19.87 -2.19 -1.40
C LYS A 186 -18.95 -2.51 -2.59
N ARG A 187 -17.91 -1.71 -2.85
CA ARG A 187 -16.94 -2.01 -3.92
C ARG A 187 -16.10 -3.25 -3.64
N VAL A 188 -15.78 -3.50 -2.36
CA VAL A 188 -15.14 -4.76 -1.93
C VAL A 188 -16.08 -5.95 -2.10
N ILE A 189 -17.35 -5.79 -1.73
CA ILE A 189 -18.39 -6.81 -1.97
C ILE A 189 -18.51 -7.12 -3.47
N ASP A 190 -18.52 -6.09 -4.32
CA ASP A 190 -18.61 -6.27 -5.77
C ASP A 190 -17.39 -6.97 -6.35
N ALA A 191 -16.18 -6.57 -5.92
CA ALA A 191 -14.93 -7.18 -6.34
C ALA A 191 -14.76 -8.64 -5.86
N THR A 192 -15.47 -9.06 -4.81
CA THR A 192 -15.39 -10.42 -4.24
C THR A 192 -16.51 -11.35 -4.71
N GLY A 193 -17.40 -10.89 -5.60
CA GLY A 193 -18.45 -11.73 -6.20
C GLY A 193 -19.88 -11.14 -6.11
N GLY A 194 -20.02 -9.90 -5.64
CA GLY A 194 -21.29 -9.17 -5.61
C GLY A 194 -22.19 -9.54 -4.43
N TRP A 195 -23.34 -8.85 -4.37
CA TRP A 195 -24.26 -8.93 -3.23
C TRP A 195 -24.77 -10.34 -2.94
N ALA A 196 -25.06 -11.13 -3.98
CA ALA A 196 -25.50 -12.51 -3.81
C ALA A 196 -24.45 -13.41 -3.14
N ALA A 197 -23.16 -13.16 -3.40
CA ALA A 197 -22.07 -13.86 -2.71
C ALA A 197 -21.94 -13.40 -1.27
N PHE A 198 -22.00 -12.08 -1.05
CA PHE A 198 -21.99 -11.50 0.28
C PHE A 198 -23.13 -12.00 1.18
N GLN A 199 -24.34 -12.17 0.64
CA GLN A 199 -25.49 -12.71 1.40
C GLN A 199 -25.27 -14.14 1.90
N ARG A 200 -24.50 -14.97 1.18
CA ARG A 200 -24.14 -16.31 1.68
C ARG A 200 -23.21 -16.23 2.89
N VAL A 201 -22.22 -15.33 2.84
CA VAL A 201 -21.34 -15.04 3.98
C VAL A 201 -22.15 -14.51 5.16
N LEU A 202 -23.05 -13.56 4.91
CA LEU A 202 -23.85 -12.93 5.95
C LEU A 202 -24.84 -13.93 6.60
N ALA A 203 -25.41 -14.86 5.84
CA ALA A 203 -26.24 -15.94 6.37
C ALA A 203 -25.44 -16.90 7.28
N ALA A 204 -24.20 -17.24 6.91
CA ALA A 204 -23.30 -18.04 7.73
C ALA A 204 -22.94 -17.30 9.04
N VAL A 205 -22.54 -16.02 8.94
CA VAL A 205 -22.27 -15.16 10.10
C VAL A 205 -23.49 -15.06 11.02
N SER A 206 -24.69 -14.85 10.47
CA SER A 206 -25.93 -14.76 11.23
C SER A 206 -26.27 -16.07 11.95
N SER A 207 -25.98 -17.21 11.33
CA SER A 207 -26.20 -18.53 11.94
C SER A 207 -25.29 -18.75 13.15
N VAL A 208 -24.00 -18.39 13.03
CA VAL A 208 -23.05 -18.41 14.15
C VAL A 208 -23.44 -17.41 15.23
N ALA A 209 -23.83 -16.19 14.85
CA ALA A 209 -24.25 -15.15 15.78
C ALA A 209 -25.44 -15.61 16.65
N LYS A 210 -26.46 -16.21 16.02
CA LYS A 210 -27.62 -16.80 16.72
C LYS A 210 -27.24 -17.95 17.64
N LYS A 211 -26.34 -18.85 17.21
CA LYS A 211 -25.86 -19.97 18.03
C LYS A 211 -25.22 -19.50 19.34
N HIS A 212 -24.46 -18.41 19.28
CA HIS A 212 -23.71 -17.87 20.43
C HIS A 212 -24.42 -16.74 21.18
N GLY A 213 -25.59 -16.29 20.71
CA GLY A 213 -26.32 -15.18 21.33
C GLY A 213 -25.60 -13.83 21.27
N VAL A 214 -24.83 -13.59 20.20
CA VAL A 214 -24.06 -12.35 19.97
C VAL A 214 -24.47 -11.70 18.64
N SER A 215 -23.95 -10.51 18.34
CA SER A 215 -24.22 -9.85 17.06
C SER A 215 -23.35 -10.40 15.91
N CYS A 216 -23.79 -10.19 14.67
CA CYS A 216 -23.04 -10.50 13.46
C CYS A 216 -21.70 -9.74 13.43
N ALA A 217 -21.71 -8.49 13.90
CA ALA A 217 -20.50 -7.68 14.06
C ALA A 217 -19.50 -8.32 15.04
N ALA A 218 -19.98 -8.92 16.13
CA ALA A 218 -19.13 -9.60 17.11
C ALA A 218 -18.45 -10.85 16.52
N VAL A 219 -19.19 -11.64 15.74
CA VAL A 219 -18.67 -12.81 15.02
C VAL A 219 -17.59 -12.39 14.02
N ALA A 220 -17.86 -11.37 13.20
CA ALA A 220 -16.90 -10.91 12.19
C ALA A 220 -15.61 -10.35 12.82
N ALA A 221 -15.75 -9.52 13.86
CA ALA A 221 -14.62 -9.01 14.62
C ALA A 221 -13.80 -10.15 15.27
N ARG A 222 -14.48 -11.13 15.88
CA ARG A 222 -13.80 -12.29 16.49
C ARG A 222 -13.08 -13.15 15.47
N HIS A 223 -13.68 -13.36 14.29
CA HIS A 223 -13.05 -14.12 13.21
C HIS A 223 -11.70 -13.51 12.81
N VAL A 224 -11.65 -12.18 12.61
CA VAL A 224 -10.40 -11.47 12.27
C VAL A 224 -9.36 -11.60 13.38
N LEU A 225 -9.79 -11.45 14.65
CA LEU A 225 -8.92 -11.62 15.82
C LEU A 225 -8.36 -13.04 15.95
N ASP A 226 -9.13 -14.06 15.56
CA ASP A 226 -8.70 -15.46 15.56
C ASP A 226 -7.73 -15.80 14.41
N ALA A 227 -7.76 -15.01 13.34
CA ALA A 227 -6.85 -15.15 12.20
C ALA A 227 -5.43 -14.58 12.46
N GLY A 228 -5.18 -14.05 13.67
CA GLY A 228 -3.87 -13.58 14.09
C GLY A 228 -3.66 -12.06 14.04
N VAL A 229 -4.71 -11.29 13.71
CA VAL A 229 -4.69 -9.83 13.85
C VAL A 229 -4.71 -9.45 15.34
N ALA A 230 -3.84 -8.55 15.76
CA ALA A 230 -3.64 -8.25 17.17
C ALA A 230 -4.81 -7.45 17.77
N ALA A 231 -5.34 -6.49 17.01
CA ALA A 231 -6.44 -5.64 17.40
C ALA A 231 -7.34 -5.31 16.20
N VAL A 232 -8.65 -5.14 16.45
CA VAL A 232 -9.61 -4.69 15.44
C VAL A 232 -10.17 -3.32 15.77
N ILE A 233 -10.30 -2.46 14.76
CA ILE A 233 -10.91 -1.14 14.85
C ILE A 233 -12.38 -1.25 14.41
N LEU A 234 -13.28 -0.84 15.29
CA LEU A 234 -14.73 -0.87 15.08
C LEU A 234 -15.32 0.55 15.07
N PRO A 235 -16.38 0.79 14.28
CA PRO A 235 -17.01 2.11 14.21
C PRO A 235 -17.78 2.48 15.50
N SER A 236 -18.15 1.48 16.30
CA SER A 236 -18.84 1.65 17.57
C SER A 236 -18.51 0.46 18.49
N PRO A 237 -18.73 0.57 19.81
CA PRO A 237 -18.51 -0.54 20.74
C PRO A 237 -19.39 -1.75 20.39
N VAL A 238 -18.78 -2.94 20.31
CA VAL A 238 -19.48 -4.21 20.06
C VAL A 238 -19.25 -5.15 21.25
N ALA A 239 -20.33 -5.54 21.91
CA ALA A 239 -20.28 -6.44 23.06
C ALA A 239 -19.92 -7.88 22.65
N GLY A 240 -19.28 -8.62 23.57
CA GLY A 240 -19.06 -10.05 23.42
C GLY A 240 -17.90 -10.47 22.51
N VAL A 241 -17.22 -9.54 21.82
CA VAL A 241 -16.11 -9.86 20.89
C VAL A 241 -15.00 -10.67 21.57
N LEU A 242 -14.58 -10.26 22.77
CA LEU A 242 -13.45 -10.88 23.47
C LEU A 242 -13.83 -12.19 24.18
N THR A 243 -15.09 -12.33 24.59
CA THR A 243 -15.60 -13.52 25.30
C THR A 243 -16.13 -14.59 24.35
N LEU A 244 -16.42 -14.24 23.10
CA LEU A 244 -16.85 -15.18 22.06
C LEU A 244 -15.73 -16.16 21.72
N SER A 245 -16.08 -17.45 21.63
CA SER A 245 -15.21 -18.53 21.18
C SER A 245 -15.86 -19.27 20.01
N LEU A 246 -15.27 -19.15 18.83
CA LEU A 246 -15.72 -19.84 17.63
C LEU A 246 -15.19 -21.28 17.63
N ASP A 247 -16.10 -22.26 17.65
CA ASP A 247 -15.76 -23.68 17.60
C ASP A 247 -15.43 -24.16 16.17
N ALA A 248 -15.12 -25.45 16.02
CA ALA A 248 -14.73 -26.02 14.74
C ALA A 248 -15.85 -25.93 13.69
N ASP A 249 -17.11 -26.12 14.09
CA ASP A 249 -18.26 -26.07 13.19
C ASP A 249 -18.49 -24.63 12.72
N ASP A 250 -18.35 -23.64 13.62
CA ASP A 250 -18.46 -22.23 13.26
C ASP A 250 -17.40 -21.84 12.23
N ARG A 251 -16.14 -22.23 12.47
CA ARG A 251 -15.02 -21.94 11.56
C ARG A 251 -15.22 -22.60 10.21
N CYS A 252 -15.68 -23.85 10.20
CA CYS A 252 -15.98 -24.57 8.96
C CYS A 252 -17.10 -23.90 8.18
N LEU A 253 -18.16 -23.46 8.85
CA LEU A 253 -19.28 -22.77 8.22
C LEU A 253 -18.85 -21.43 7.60
N LEU A 254 -18.07 -20.63 8.33
CA LEU A 254 -17.55 -19.36 7.82
C LEU A 254 -16.59 -19.57 6.64
N ALA A 255 -15.68 -20.55 6.73
CA ALA A 255 -14.74 -20.87 5.65
C ALA A 255 -15.46 -21.36 4.38
N CYS A 256 -16.45 -22.23 4.51
CA CYS A 256 -17.27 -22.69 3.38
C CYS A 256 -18.03 -21.54 2.71
N ALA A 257 -18.50 -20.57 3.50
CA ALA A 257 -19.21 -19.41 2.96
C ALA A 257 -18.29 -18.45 2.17
N THR A 258 -17.01 -18.39 2.52
CA THR A 258 -16.01 -17.53 1.86
C THR A 258 -15.23 -18.22 0.75
N GLU A 259 -15.23 -19.55 0.66
CA GLU A 259 -14.47 -20.34 -0.33
C GLU A 259 -14.72 -19.93 -1.78
N LYS A 260 -15.96 -19.54 -2.11
CA LYS A 260 -16.36 -19.15 -3.47
C LYS A 260 -16.21 -17.65 -3.77
N LEU A 261 -15.66 -16.87 -2.86
CA LEU A 261 -15.39 -15.46 -3.10
C LEU A 261 -14.21 -15.32 -4.07
N ALA A 262 -14.30 -14.34 -4.96
CA ALA A 262 -13.13 -13.94 -5.73
C ALA A 262 -12.11 -13.28 -4.79
N ARG A 263 -10.81 -13.59 -4.95
CA ARG A 263 -9.75 -12.89 -4.23
C ARG A 263 -9.71 -11.45 -4.71
N LEU A 264 -9.62 -10.49 -3.78
CA LEU A 264 -9.37 -9.10 -4.11
C LEU A 264 -8.05 -8.96 -4.90
N PRO A 265 -7.99 -8.08 -5.92
CA PRO A 265 -6.77 -7.82 -6.66
C PRO A 265 -5.70 -7.16 -5.75
N GLY A 266 -4.42 -7.31 -6.12
CA GLY A 266 -3.31 -6.70 -5.40
C GLY A 266 -3.01 -7.30 -4.02
N GLY A 267 -2.20 -6.58 -3.24
CA GLY A 267 -1.85 -6.89 -1.87
C GLY A 267 -2.71 -6.12 -0.86
N CYS A 268 -2.75 -6.60 0.39
CA CYS A 268 -3.37 -5.84 1.48
C CYS A 268 -2.63 -4.51 1.67
N GLY A 269 -3.35 -3.39 1.80
CA GLY A 269 -2.78 -2.04 1.84
C GLY A 269 -2.86 -1.29 0.50
N ASP A 270 -3.23 -1.96 -0.59
CA ASP A 270 -3.38 -1.33 -1.92
C ASP A 270 -4.65 -0.46 -2.04
N GLU A 271 -5.56 -0.49 -1.07
CA GLU A 271 -6.95 -0.05 -1.23
C GLU A 271 -7.11 1.47 -1.37
N LEU A 272 -6.06 2.26 -1.15
CA LEU A 272 -6.06 3.69 -1.43
C LEU A 272 -5.51 4.03 -2.83
N ARG A 273 -4.77 3.10 -3.44
CA ARG A 273 -3.95 3.33 -4.64
C ARG A 273 -4.46 2.56 -5.84
N PHE A 274 -5.15 1.44 -5.63
CA PHE A 274 -5.68 0.57 -6.66
C PHE A 274 -7.15 0.20 -6.41
N ALA A 275 -7.86 -0.09 -7.50
CA ALA A 275 -9.24 -0.59 -7.44
C ALA A 275 -9.31 -1.89 -6.62
N PRO A 276 -10.36 -2.12 -5.81
CA PRO A 276 -11.66 -1.44 -5.81
C PRO A 276 -11.77 -0.10 -5.04
N PHE A 277 -10.68 0.48 -4.54
CA PHE A 277 -10.63 1.75 -3.80
C PHE A 277 -11.55 1.83 -2.56
N LEU A 278 -10.95 1.82 -1.37
CA LEU A 278 -11.59 2.13 -0.08
C LEU A 278 -11.59 3.63 0.23
N THR A 279 -11.77 4.47 -0.78
CA THR A 279 -11.95 5.92 -0.64
C THR A 279 -13.40 6.33 -0.90
N ALA A 280 -13.87 7.45 -0.33
CA ALA A 280 -15.23 7.90 -0.57
C ALA A 280 -15.50 8.12 -2.09
N SER A 281 -14.53 8.71 -2.79
CA SER A 281 -14.60 9.00 -4.23
C SER A 281 -14.53 7.77 -5.15
N GLY A 282 -14.11 6.59 -4.68
CA GLY A 282 -13.86 5.43 -5.55
C GLY A 282 -12.63 5.57 -6.42
N GLY A 283 -11.66 6.36 -5.96
CA GLY A 283 -10.40 6.69 -6.61
C GLY A 283 -9.60 7.63 -5.71
N LEU A 284 -8.46 8.13 -6.19
CA LEU A 284 -7.65 9.08 -5.41
C LEU A 284 -8.43 10.39 -5.14
N PRO A 285 -8.54 10.83 -3.87
CA PRO A 285 -9.23 12.07 -3.54
C PRO A 285 -8.46 13.30 -4.05
N ALA A 286 -9.14 14.44 -4.18
CA ALA A 286 -8.54 15.67 -4.73
C ALA A 286 -7.25 16.10 -4.00
N GLN A 287 -7.21 15.96 -2.67
CA GLN A 287 -6.02 16.25 -1.85
C GLN A 287 -4.83 15.30 -2.10
N ALA A 288 -5.05 14.16 -2.73
CA ALA A 288 -4.01 13.21 -3.12
C ALA A 288 -3.53 13.40 -4.56
N GLN A 289 -4.22 14.24 -5.35
CA GLN A 289 -3.85 14.50 -6.73
C GLN A 289 -2.67 15.46 -6.81
N THR A 290 -1.85 15.26 -7.83
CA THR A 290 -0.71 16.13 -8.11
C THR A 290 -1.11 17.30 -9.01
N ALA A 291 -0.33 18.38 -9.00
CA ALA A 291 -0.62 19.55 -9.84
C ALA A 291 -0.55 19.23 -11.34
N TRP A 292 0.17 18.18 -11.74
CA TRP A 292 0.30 17.72 -13.14
C TRP A 292 -0.92 16.93 -13.63
N GLU A 293 -1.72 16.38 -12.73
CA GLU A 293 -2.95 15.67 -13.07
C GLU A 293 -4.15 16.61 -13.26
N ALA A 294 -4.01 17.89 -12.90
CA ALA A 294 -5.07 18.87 -13.06
C ALA A 294 -5.51 19.00 -14.54
N PRO A 295 -6.83 19.08 -14.84
CA PRO A 295 -7.33 19.13 -16.23
C PRO A 295 -6.70 20.24 -17.08
N ALA A 296 -6.46 21.42 -16.48
CA ALA A 296 -5.80 22.54 -17.17
C ALA A 296 -4.35 22.21 -17.57
N LYS A 297 -3.63 21.47 -16.71
CA LYS A 297 -2.24 21.07 -16.96
C LYS A 297 -2.16 19.97 -18.02
N ARG A 298 -3.09 19.02 -18.00
CA ARG A 298 -3.27 18.01 -19.06
C ARG A 298 -3.55 18.66 -20.42
N ALA A 299 -4.51 19.58 -20.49
CA ALA A 299 -4.80 20.31 -21.72
C ALA A 299 -3.59 21.11 -22.25
N GLN A 300 -2.77 21.69 -21.36
CA GLN A 300 -1.53 22.36 -21.75
C GLN A 300 -0.51 21.38 -22.35
N MET A 301 -0.36 20.18 -21.78
CA MET A 301 0.51 19.13 -22.32
C MET A 301 0.04 18.70 -23.71
N ASP A 302 -1.26 18.43 -23.86
CA ASP A 302 -1.85 18.00 -25.14
C ASP A 302 -1.65 19.05 -26.24
N ALA A 303 -1.90 20.33 -25.93
CA ALA A 303 -1.67 21.43 -26.87
C ALA A 303 -0.19 21.59 -27.26
N THR A 304 0.73 21.25 -26.36
CA THR A 304 2.18 21.28 -26.65
C THR A 304 2.56 20.15 -27.59
N LEU A 305 2.09 18.93 -27.32
CA LEU A 305 2.31 17.76 -28.18
C LEU A 305 1.69 17.94 -29.56
N ALA A 306 0.48 18.50 -29.65
CA ALA A 306 -0.21 18.78 -30.92
C ALA A 306 0.55 19.75 -31.84
N ARG A 307 1.43 20.58 -31.28
CA ARG A 307 2.29 21.51 -32.03
C ARG A 307 3.67 20.92 -32.35
N GLY A 308 3.89 19.63 -32.11
CA GLY A 308 5.18 18.96 -32.29
C GLY A 308 6.18 19.25 -31.16
N GLY A 309 5.74 19.84 -30.06
CA GLY A 309 6.57 20.03 -28.87
C GLY A 309 6.77 18.73 -28.09
N ARG A 310 7.64 18.79 -27.08
CA ARG A 310 7.86 17.71 -26.11
C ARG A 310 7.57 18.19 -24.69
N ILE A 311 7.23 17.26 -23.81
CA ILE A 311 7.05 17.51 -22.38
C ILE A 311 8.23 16.91 -21.65
N GLU A 312 8.89 17.70 -20.82
CA GLU A 312 9.96 17.26 -19.95
C GLU A 312 9.45 17.29 -18.51
N TYR A 313 9.63 16.21 -17.78
CA TYR A 313 9.36 16.13 -16.36
C TYR A 313 10.67 16.14 -15.58
N LEU A 314 10.85 17.18 -14.78
CA LEU A 314 11.95 17.31 -13.83
C LEU A 314 11.47 16.79 -12.47
N SER A 315 12.20 15.82 -11.92
CA SER A 315 11.91 15.24 -10.61
C SER A 315 12.32 16.14 -9.44
N GLY A 316 13.14 17.16 -9.70
CA GLY A 316 13.76 17.98 -8.66
C GLY A 316 15.03 17.34 -8.09
N SER A 317 15.55 16.30 -8.75
CA SER A 317 16.85 15.71 -8.41
C SER A 317 17.93 16.78 -8.53
N PRO A 318 18.84 16.91 -7.54
CA PRO A 318 19.91 17.91 -7.58
C PRO A 318 20.88 17.69 -8.75
N TRP A 319 20.87 16.50 -9.35
CA TRP A 319 21.73 16.13 -10.47
C TRP A 319 21.16 16.55 -11.83
N GLU A 320 19.85 16.72 -11.97
CA GLU A 320 19.21 17.13 -13.24
C GLU A 320 19.84 18.41 -13.83
N PRO A 321 20.01 19.52 -13.07
CA PRO A 321 20.64 20.73 -13.59
C PRO A 321 22.16 20.61 -13.78
N VAL A 322 22.83 19.70 -13.06
CA VAL A 322 24.30 19.54 -13.10
C VAL A 322 24.74 18.65 -14.27
N VAL A 323 24.03 17.54 -14.50
CA VAL A 323 24.35 16.54 -15.52
C VAL A 323 23.61 16.84 -16.83
N GLY A 324 22.48 17.54 -16.79
CA GLY A 324 21.72 17.93 -17.98
C GLY A 324 20.75 16.86 -18.47
N TYR A 325 19.90 16.36 -17.57
CA TYR A 325 18.83 15.41 -17.91
C TYR A 325 17.50 15.80 -17.24
N CYS A 326 16.41 15.16 -17.67
CA CYS A 326 15.11 15.20 -17.00
C CYS A 326 14.68 13.77 -16.69
N ARG A 327 13.86 13.56 -15.65
CA ARG A 327 13.43 12.22 -15.24
C ARG A 327 12.65 11.48 -16.34
N SER A 328 11.79 12.18 -17.08
CA SER A 328 11.13 11.63 -18.26
C SER A 328 10.87 12.68 -19.33
N VAL A 329 10.86 12.23 -20.59
CA VAL A 329 10.46 13.03 -21.73
C VAL A 329 9.31 12.34 -22.47
N ARG A 330 8.26 13.10 -22.79
CA ARG A 330 7.21 12.69 -23.71
C ARG A 330 7.29 13.48 -25.01
N TYR A 331 7.36 12.78 -26.13
CA TYR A 331 7.26 13.35 -27.46
C TYR A 331 6.34 12.48 -28.29
N ALA A 332 5.32 13.09 -28.90
CA ALA A 332 4.18 12.37 -29.46
C ALA A 332 3.55 11.39 -28.44
N ASP A 333 3.43 10.12 -28.81
CA ASP A 333 2.92 9.01 -28.00
C ASP A 333 4.01 8.32 -27.18
N ARG A 334 5.29 8.64 -27.40
CA ARG A 334 6.40 7.96 -26.73
C ARG A 334 6.81 8.67 -25.45
N ILE A 335 6.97 7.90 -24.38
CA ILE A 335 7.57 8.35 -23.12
C ILE A 335 8.86 7.56 -22.91
N VAL A 336 9.95 8.27 -22.63
CA VAL A 336 11.23 7.67 -22.26
C VAL A 336 11.58 8.15 -20.85
N VAL A 337 11.81 7.21 -19.95
CA VAL A 337 12.22 7.47 -18.56
C VAL A 337 13.72 7.24 -18.47
N SER A 338 14.44 8.19 -17.87
CA SER A 338 15.86 8.03 -17.61
C SER A 338 16.14 6.83 -16.71
N GLY A 339 17.37 6.31 -16.80
CA GLY A 339 17.90 5.38 -15.81
C GLY A 339 17.61 5.87 -14.38
N THR A 340 16.96 5.01 -13.61
CA THR A 340 16.43 5.35 -12.30
C THR A 340 16.99 4.36 -11.28
N THR A 341 17.61 4.90 -10.24
CA THR A 341 18.10 4.15 -9.09
C THR A 341 17.50 4.74 -7.81
N THR A 342 17.79 4.10 -6.67
CA THR A 342 17.31 4.55 -5.36
C THR A 342 17.90 5.91 -4.97
N LYS A 343 17.25 6.61 -4.04
CA LYS A 343 17.71 7.91 -3.54
C LYS A 343 18.52 7.76 -2.24
N PRO A 344 19.41 8.71 -1.92
CA PRO A 344 20.01 8.81 -0.59
C PRO A 344 18.94 8.83 0.50
N HIS A 345 19.18 8.12 1.60
CA HIS A 345 18.28 8.15 2.74
C HIS A 345 18.23 9.58 3.33
N PRO A 346 17.08 10.08 3.81
CA PRO A 346 16.96 11.46 4.33
C PRO A 346 17.86 11.77 5.54
N SER A 347 18.35 10.74 6.22
CA SER A 347 19.34 10.90 7.29
C SER A 347 20.74 11.25 6.80
N GLY A 348 20.99 11.14 5.48
CA GLY A 348 22.30 11.34 4.87
C GLY A 348 23.22 10.12 4.98
N ARG A 349 22.74 8.99 5.49
CA ARG A 349 23.49 7.73 5.60
C ARG A 349 22.84 6.64 4.75
N GLY A 350 23.60 6.06 3.82
CA GLY A 350 23.10 5.01 2.93
C GLY A 350 22.01 5.48 1.96
N VAL A 351 21.22 4.53 1.48
CA VAL A 351 20.14 4.73 0.51
C VAL A 351 18.81 4.17 1.01
N VAL A 352 17.72 4.54 0.34
CA VAL A 352 16.40 3.95 0.57
C VAL A 352 16.39 2.50 0.04
N GLY A 353 16.05 1.54 0.91
CA GLY A 353 16.02 0.10 0.63
C GLY A 353 17.30 -0.64 0.97
N ALA A 354 17.19 -1.78 1.65
CA ALA A 354 18.33 -2.57 2.12
C ALA A 354 18.95 -3.47 1.04
N ASP A 355 18.11 -3.91 0.10
CA ASP A 355 18.49 -4.86 -0.94
C ASP A 355 17.89 -4.47 -2.30
N ALA A 356 18.14 -5.29 -3.32
CA ALA A 356 17.68 -5.04 -4.67
C ALA A 356 16.14 -5.12 -4.82
N GLU A 357 15.44 -5.92 -4.01
CA GLU A 357 13.96 -5.99 -4.03
C GLU A 357 13.34 -4.68 -3.53
N ASP A 358 13.87 -4.17 -2.42
CA ASP A 358 13.48 -2.89 -1.84
C ASP A 358 13.78 -1.74 -2.82
N GLN A 359 15.03 -1.67 -3.31
CA GLN A 359 15.44 -0.61 -4.24
C GLN A 359 14.63 -0.66 -5.53
N ALA A 360 14.34 -1.85 -6.09
CA ALA A 360 13.49 -1.98 -7.27
C ALA A 360 12.07 -1.49 -7.00
N THR A 361 11.49 -1.84 -5.84
CA THR A 361 10.14 -1.37 -5.46
C THR A 361 10.08 0.15 -5.46
N PHE A 362 11.04 0.80 -4.82
CA PHE A 362 11.14 2.26 -4.80
C PHE A 362 11.43 2.87 -6.18
N VAL A 363 12.25 2.22 -7.00
CA VAL A 363 12.56 2.68 -8.37
C VAL A 363 11.33 2.61 -9.28
N PHE A 364 10.53 1.54 -9.19
CA PHE A 364 9.29 1.44 -9.96
C PHE A 364 8.26 2.50 -9.56
N ASP A 365 8.23 2.94 -8.30
CA ASP A 365 7.43 4.08 -7.89
C ASP A 365 7.85 5.38 -8.55
N ILE A 366 9.17 5.65 -8.60
CA ILE A 366 9.71 6.83 -9.28
C ILE A 366 9.36 6.78 -10.77
N ILE A 367 9.51 5.61 -11.41
CA ILE A 367 9.14 5.40 -12.81
C ILE A 367 7.65 5.65 -13.01
N ARG A 368 6.78 5.10 -12.15
CA ARG A 368 5.33 5.32 -12.21
C ARG A 368 4.98 6.80 -12.10
N GLY A 369 5.61 7.52 -11.17
CA GLY A 369 5.43 8.97 -11.03
C GLY A 369 5.89 9.75 -12.27
N ALA A 370 7.04 9.39 -12.81
CA ALA A 370 7.60 10.00 -14.01
C ALA A 370 6.73 9.80 -15.26
N VAL A 371 6.15 8.61 -15.42
CA VAL A 371 5.24 8.28 -16.51
C VAL A 371 3.90 9.02 -16.33
N ALA A 372 3.33 8.98 -15.13
CA ALA A 372 2.08 9.66 -14.81
C ALA A 372 2.18 11.18 -14.97
N ALA A 373 3.32 11.78 -14.59
CA ALA A 373 3.55 13.22 -14.69
C ALA A 373 3.43 13.73 -16.14
N VAL A 374 3.84 12.95 -17.14
CA VAL A 374 3.73 13.30 -18.56
C VAL A 374 2.49 12.68 -19.25
N GLY A 375 1.59 12.08 -18.49
CA GLY A 375 0.27 11.65 -18.95
C GLY A 375 0.22 10.26 -19.56
N GLY A 376 1.16 9.38 -19.21
CA GLY A 376 1.05 7.94 -19.44
C GLY A 376 0.63 7.19 -18.18
N SER A 377 0.65 5.86 -18.27
CA SER A 377 0.40 4.92 -17.18
C SER A 377 1.41 3.76 -17.22
N MET A 378 1.51 2.99 -16.14
CA MET A 378 2.35 1.78 -16.14
C MET A 378 1.84 0.69 -17.11
N ALA A 379 0.56 0.74 -17.51
CA ALA A 379 0.02 -0.13 -18.56
C ALA A 379 0.58 0.22 -19.96
N ASP A 380 1.16 1.41 -20.14
CA ASP A 380 1.75 1.84 -21.39
C ASP A 380 3.22 1.39 -21.55
N VAL A 381 3.81 0.77 -20.53
CA VAL A 381 5.22 0.34 -20.54
C VAL A 381 5.37 -0.83 -21.52
N VAL A 382 6.15 -0.62 -22.57
CA VAL A 382 6.41 -1.63 -23.62
C VAL A 382 7.82 -2.23 -23.50
N ARG A 383 8.71 -1.56 -22.78
CA ARG A 383 10.08 -2.03 -22.55
C ARG A 383 10.61 -1.60 -21.19
N THR A 384 11.32 -2.51 -20.54
CA THR A 384 12.22 -2.21 -19.42
C THR A 384 13.65 -2.65 -19.74
N ARG A 385 14.62 -1.94 -19.17
CA ARG A 385 16.01 -2.40 -19.09
C ARG A 385 16.45 -2.31 -17.64
N ILE A 386 16.99 -3.39 -17.11
CA ILE A 386 17.44 -3.46 -15.72
C ILE A 386 18.93 -3.78 -15.71
N LEU A 387 19.67 -2.88 -15.09
CA LEU A 387 21.12 -2.92 -14.92
C LEU A 387 21.41 -3.33 -13.46
N TYR A 388 22.25 -4.34 -13.27
CA TYR A 388 22.57 -4.90 -11.96
C TYR A 388 24.07 -4.82 -11.68
N THR A 389 24.39 -4.54 -10.42
CA THR A 389 25.73 -4.79 -9.87
C THR A 389 26.01 -6.29 -9.76
N ASP A 390 25.10 -7.04 -9.13
CA ASP A 390 25.17 -8.50 -8.95
C ASP A 390 23.88 -9.17 -9.46
N VAL A 391 23.87 -9.50 -10.76
CA VAL A 391 22.67 -10.06 -11.40
C VAL A 391 22.34 -11.45 -10.89
N GLU A 392 23.34 -12.31 -10.62
CA GLU A 392 23.11 -13.69 -10.21
C GLU A 392 22.32 -13.77 -8.89
N ARG A 393 22.64 -12.85 -7.97
CA ARG A 393 21.94 -12.72 -6.69
C ARG A 393 20.55 -12.10 -6.84
N ASP A 394 20.42 -11.04 -7.62
CA ASP A 394 19.30 -10.11 -7.49
C ASP A 394 18.21 -10.24 -8.56
N TRP A 395 18.50 -10.87 -9.71
CA TRP A 395 17.62 -10.82 -10.89
C TRP A 395 16.19 -11.31 -10.62
N LEU A 396 16.05 -12.40 -9.86
CA LEU A 396 14.75 -13.02 -9.64
C LEU A 396 13.88 -12.19 -8.69
N ALA A 397 14.49 -11.60 -7.65
CA ALA A 397 13.77 -10.74 -6.71
C ALA A 397 13.26 -9.48 -7.42
N VAL A 398 14.13 -8.83 -8.20
CA VAL A 398 13.77 -7.65 -9.01
C VAL A 398 12.76 -8.01 -10.11
N GLY A 399 12.90 -9.19 -10.72
CA GLY A 399 11.94 -9.69 -11.71
C GLY A 399 10.52 -9.86 -11.14
N ARG A 400 10.40 -10.33 -9.88
CA ARG A 400 9.10 -10.40 -9.19
C ARG A 400 8.52 -9.02 -8.88
N VAL A 401 9.36 -8.03 -8.59
CA VAL A 401 8.91 -6.64 -8.47
C VAL A 401 8.33 -6.15 -9.79
N GLN A 402 9.03 -6.35 -10.91
CA GLN A 402 8.53 -5.97 -12.24
C GLN A 402 7.21 -6.69 -12.59
N GLU A 403 7.12 -8.00 -12.34
CA GLU A 403 5.90 -8.78 -12.57
C GLU A 403 4.73 -8.18 -11.81
N ARG A 404 4.91 -7.87 -10.52
CA ARG A 404 3.90 -7.26 -9.67
C ARG A 404 3.48 -5.88 -10.19
N GLU A 405 4.46 -5.00 -10.44
CA GLU A 405 4.21 -3.59 -10.79
C GLU A 405 3.64 -3.40 -12.20
N ILE A 406 3.77 -4.40 -13.09
CA ILE A 406 3.29 -4.30 -14.47
C ILE A 406 2.25 -5.37 -14.79
N MET A 407 2.62 -6.66 -14.76
CA MET A 407 1.71 -7.73 -15.19
C MET A 407 0.55 -7.94 -14.22
N ALA A 408 0.83 -8.13 -12.92
CA ALA A 408 -0.21 -8.42 -11.94
C ALA A 408 -1.19 -7.23 -11.78
N ARG A 409 -0.68 -5.99 -11.86
CA ARG A 409 -1.49 -4.76 -11.70
C ARG A 409 -2.20 -4.32 -12.98
N HIS A 410 -1.62 -4.54 -14.15
CA HIS A 410 -2.11 -3.95 -15.42
C HIS A 410 -2.41 -4.95 -16.53
N GLY A 411 -2.09 -6.24 -16.35
CA GLY A 411 -2.40 -7.28 -17.33
C GLY A 411 -1.56 -7.25 -18.61
N VAL A 412 -0.51 -6.43 -18.66
CA VAL A 412 0.40 -6.26 -19.81
C VAL A 412 1.80 -6.79 -19.51
N LEU A 413 2.58 -7.09 -20.56
CA LEU A 413 3.96 -7.57 -20.44
C LEU A 413 4.88 -6.70 -21.31
N PRO A 414 5.90 -6.03 -20.73
CA PRO A 414 6.91 -5.34 -21.51
C PRO A 414 7.98 -6.32 -22.01
N THR A 415 8.64 -5.95 -23.10
CA THR A 415 9.93 -6.58 -23.44
C THR A 415 10.96 -6.20 -22.36
N ASN A 416 11.82 -7.13 -21.96
CA ASN A 416 12.78 -6.90 -20.87
C ASN A 416 14.22 -7.18 -21.34
N THR A 417 15.18 -6.44 -20.81
CA THR A 417 16.61 -6.72 -20.92
C THR A 417 17.24 -6.62 -19.53
N MET A 418 17.93 -7.67 -19.11
CA MET A 418 18.66 -7.71 -17.83
C MET A 418 20.15 -7.78 -18.11
N VAL A 419 20.93 -6.86 -17.57
CA VAL A 419 22.39 -6.79 -17.75
C VAL A 419 23.06 -6.75 -16.38
N GLY A 420 24.01 -7.64 -16.13
CA GLY A 420 24.71 -7.74 -14.86
C GLY A 420 26.22 -7.59 -14.96
N GLY A 421 26.87 -7.63 -13.79
CA GLY A 421 28.33 -7.55 -13.67
C GLY A 421 28.86 -6.12 -13.77
N LEU A 422 28.00 -5.12 -13.54
CA LEU A 422 28.43 -3.74 -13.45
C LEU A 422 29.24 -3.55 -12.17
N THR A 423 30.45 -3.01 -12.31
CA THR A 423 31.30 -2.72 -11.15
C THR A 423 30.73 -1.60 -10.29
N TYR A 424 29.86 -0.75 -10.86
CA TYR A 424 29.27 0.40 -10.18
C TYR A 424 28.01 0.90 -10.89
N VAL A 425 27.01 1.29 -10.10
CA VAL A 425 25.88 2.13 -10.50
C VAL A 425 25.99 3.45 -9.71
N VAL A 426 25.65 4.58 -10.32
CA VAL A 426 25.80 5.90 -9.68
C VAL A 426 24.90 6.01 -8.46
N GLY A 427 25.50 6.25 -7.30
CA GLY A 427 24.83 6.24 -6.00
C GLY A 427 25.53 5.25 -5.08
N ALA A 428 26.08 5.74 -3.96
CA ALA A 428 26.67 4.84 -2.98
C ALA A 428 25.62 3.80 -2.54
N GLU A 429 25.97 2.51 -2.55
CA GLU A 429 25.07 1.40 -2.14
C GLU A 429 23.86 1.14 -3.07
N ALA A 430 23.77 1.82 -4.21
CA ALA A 430 22.83 1.46 -5.27
C ALA A 430 23.21 0.10 -5.90
N LEU A 431 22.24 -0.81 -5.97
CA LEU A 431 22.44 -2.18 -6.46
C LEU A 431 21.97 -2.35 -7.91
N LEU A 432 21.08 -1.48 -8.38
CA LEU A 432 20.47 -1.55 -9.69
C LEU A 432 20.10 -0.18 -10.26
N GLU A 433 19.87 -0.14 -11.56
CA GLU A 433 19.29 0.99 -12.28
C GLU A 433 18.28 0.48 -13.32
N ILE A 434 17.10 1.12 -13.40
CA ILE A 434 16.01 0.71 -14.29
C ILE A 434 15.66 1.82 -15.27
N GLU A 435 15.57 1.48 -16.54
CA GLU A 435 14.97 2.30 -17.59
C GLU A 435 13.60 1.75 -17.98
N ALA A 436 12.70 2.65 -18.38
CA ALA A 436 11.40 2.30 -18.93
C ALA A 436 11.08 3.12 -20.18
N GLU A 437 10.47 2.47 -21.16
CA GLU A 437 9.91 3.12 -22.35
C GLU A 437 8.43 2.78 -22.47
N CYS A 438 7.61 3.80 -22.71
CA CYS A 438 6.16 3.67 -22.83
C CYS A 438 5.67 4.18 -24.19
N VAL A 439 4.56 3.60 -24.64
CA VAL A 439 3.76 4.10 -25.77
C VAL A 439 2.36 4.37 -25.24
N VAL A 440 1.97 5.64 -25.16
CA VAL A 440 0.71 6.08 -24.57
C VAL A 440 -0.47 5.46 -25.31
N GLY A 441 -1.32 4.75 -24.58
CA GLY A 441 -2.48 4.03 -25.10
C GLY A 441 -2.21 2.55 -25.43
N ALA A 442 -0.96 2.08 -25.36
CA ALA A 442 -0.63 0.68 -25.64
C ALA A 442 -1.32 -0.29 -24.68
N GLY A 443 -1.59 0.11 -23.44
CA GLY A 443 -2.29 -0.71 -22.45
C GLY A 443 -3.83 -0.64 -22.51
N ALA A 444 -4.41 0.18 -23.39
CA ALA A 444 -5.87 0.39 -23.43
C ALA A 444 -6.62 -0.63 -24.32
N GLY A 445 -5.90 -1.33 -25.21
CA GLY A 445 -6.45 -2.29 -26.16
C GLY A 445 -6.46 -3.74 -25.66
N GLU A 446 -7.00 -4.64 -26.49
CA GLU A 446 -6.92 -6.08 -26.26
C GLU A 446 -5.45 -6.56 -26.33
N VAL A 447 -5.06 -7.43 -25.40
CA VAL A 447 -3.74 -8.07 -25.39
C VAL A 447 -3.89 -9.49 -25.90
N MET A 448 -3.44 -9.73 -27.13
CA MET A 448 -3.27 -11.08 -27.68
C MET A 448 -1.90 -11.64 -27.29
N ARG A 449 -1.87 -12.77 -26.58
CA ARG A 449 -0.62 -13.50 -26.27
C ARG A 449 -0.46 -14.64 -27.25
N LEU A 450 0.70 -14.71 -27.92
CA LEU A 450 1.09 -15.89 -28.66
C LEU A 450 1.91 -16.76 -27.71
N ASP A 451 1.33 -17.84 -27.22
CA ASP A 451 2.04 -18.80 -26.41
C ASP A 451 2.58 -19.90 -27.32
N PRO A 452 3.90 -20.11 -27.36
CA PRO A 452 4.43 -21.18 -28.17
C PRO A 452 3.90 -22.57 -27.76
N ARG A 453 3.44 -22.76 -26.52
CA ARG A 453 2.74 -23.99 -26.09
C ARG A 453 1.43 -24.26 -26.83
N ASP A 454 0.87 -23.26 -27.51
CA ASP A 454 -0.28 -23.42 -28.41
C ASP A 454 0.14 -24.04 -29.75
N LEU A 455 1.43 -24.01 -30.06
CA LEU A 455 2.02 -24.77 -31.16
C LEU A 455 2.25 -26.18 -30.60
N ASP A 456 1.53 -27.17 -31.13
CA ASP A 456 1.60 -28.60 -30.79
C ASP A 456 3.00 -29.19 -31.08
N LEU A 457 3.99 -28.72 -30.32
CA LEU A 457 5.41 -29.01 -30.45
C LEU A 457 5.89 -29.72 -29.18
N PRO A 458 6.84 -30.65 -29.30
CA PRO A 458 7.40 -31.36 -28.15
C PRO A 458 7.93 -30.41 -27.06
N ASP A 459 7.60 -30.72 -25.79
CA ASP A 459 8.03 -29.95 -24.60
C ASP A 459 9.54 -29.69 -24.53
N GLU A 460 10.34 -30.58 -25.11
CA GLU A 460 11.81 -30.49 -25.16
C GLU A 460 12.31 -29.29 -25.97
N LEU A 461 11.52 -28.78 -26.92
CA LEU A 461 11.87 -27.60 -27.72
C LEU A 461 11.63 -26.27 -26.99
N TRP A 462 10.82 -26.27 -25.91
CA TRP A 462 10.44 -25.06 -25.18
C TRP A 462 11.37 -24.69 -24.03
N ARG A 463 12.20 -25.63 -23.56
CA ARG A 463 13.14 -25.36 -22.46
C ARG A 463 14.34 -24.57 -22.99
N GLN A 464 14.36 -23.25 -22.73
CA GLN A 464 15.56 -22.42 -22.83
C GLN A 464 16.32 -22.41 -21.52
#